data_AF-A0ABD1M8E4-F1
#
_entry.id   AF-A0ABD1M8E4-F1
#
_cell.length_a   1.000
_cell.length_b   1.000
_cell.length_c   1.000
_cell.angle_alpha   90.00
_cell.angle_beta   90.00
_cell.angle_gamma   90.00
#
_symmetry.space_group_name_H-M   'P 1'
#
loop_
_entity.id
_entity.type
_entity.pdbx_description
1 polymer ?
#
loop_
_entity_poly.entity_id
_entity_poly.type
_entity_poly.pdbx_seq_one_letter_code
_entity_poly.pdbx_strand_id
1 'polypeptide(L)'
;MTGGLKVYYVPWKPFVMQNTLPTIYGLLPIIRTILIRERITVVHGHQAFSTFCHEALMHARTMGYKVVFTDHSLYGFSDVGSIHMNKVLQFTLAYVSQAICVFHTTKENTVLRSGLPPEKVFVVPNAVDTAIFKPAVDRPSR
;
A
#
# COMPACT_ATOMS: atom_id res chain seq x y z
N MET A 1 -11.03 -14.35 -5.79
CA MET A 1 -9.58 -14.64 -5.92
C MET A 1 -9.35 -16.12 -5.64
N THR A 2 -9.25 -16.96 -6.67
CA THR A 2 -8.98 -18.41 -6.52
C THR A 2 -7.99 -18.94 -7.57
N GLY A 3 -7.38 -18.06 -8.39
CA GLY A 3 -6.49 -18.44 -9.50
C GLY A 3 -4.99 -18.36 -9.20
N GLY A 4 -4.50 -19.08 -8.19
CA GLY A 4 -3.05 -19.17 -7.91
C GLY A 4 -2.47 -18.13 -6.95
N LEU A 5 -3.33 -17.43 -6.18
CA LEU A 5 -2.89 -16.55 -5.11
C LEU A 5 -2.25 -17.36 -3.97
N LYS A 6 -0.99 -17.08 -3.64
CA LYS A 6 -0.31 -17.63 -2.45
C LYS A 6 -0.39 -16.63 -1.31
N VAL A 7 -0.86 -17.09 -0.15
CA VAL A 7 -0.98 -16.27 1.07
C VAL A 7 -0.01 -16.79 2.11
N TYR A 8 0.79 -15.89 2.68
CA TYR A 8 1.74 -16.20 3.75
C TYR A 8 1.24 -15.60 5.05
N TYR A 9 0.98 -16.46 6.03
CA TYR A 9 0.74 -16.02 7.39
C TYR A 9 2.07 -15.87 8.13
N VAL A 10 2.34 -14.68 8.67
CA VAL A 10 3.49 -14.42 9.53
C VAL A 10 2.98 -14.35 10.97
N PRO A 11 3.46 -15.23 11.88
CA PRO A 11 2.87 -15.42 13.21
C PRO A 11 3.32 -14.33 14.20
N TRP A 12 3.10 -13.07 13.86
CA TRP A 12 3.30 -11.96 14.79
C TRP A 12 2.01 -11.59 15.49
N LYS A 13 2.14 -11.23 16.77
CA LYS A 13 0.99 -10.83 17.57
C LYS A 13 0.51 -9.44 17.13
N PRO A 14 -0.75 -9.28 16.72
CA PRO A 14 -1.31 -7.96 16.45
C PRO A 14 -1.32 -7.10 17.72
N PHE A 15 -1.20 -5.79 17.52
CA PHE A 15 -1.20 -4.79 18.56
C PHE A 15 -2.42 -3.87 18.43
N VAL A 16 -2.31 -2.77 17.69
CA VAL A 16 -3.39 -1.78 17.51
C VAL A 16 -3.95 -1.89 16.10
N MET A 17 -5.28 -1.91 15.96
CA MET A 17 -5.98 -2.00 14.66
C MET A 17 -5.50 -3.16 13.77
N GLN A 18 -5.21 -4.32 14.38
CA GLN A 18 -4.67 -5.50 13.68
C GLN A 18 -3.30 -5.28 13.00
N ASN A 19 -2.60 -4.21 13.36
CA ASN A 19 -1.23 -3.94 12.94
C ASN A 19 -0.24 -4.40 14.00
N THR A 20 1.03 -4.62 13.64
CA THR A 20 2.07 -5.00 14.59
C THR A 20 2.95 -3.81 14.97
N LEU A 21 3.73 -3.94 16.04
CA LEU A 21 4.81 -2.97 16.30
C LEU A 21 5.84 -3.00 15.15
N PRO A 22 6.46 -1.86 14.82
CA PRO A 22 7.59 -1.86 13.90
C PRO A 22 8.78 -2.58 14.57
N THR A 23 9.38 -3.51 13.86
CA THR A 23 10.58 -4.24 14.31
C THR A 23 11.83 -3.85 13.55
N ILE A 24 11.69 -3.11 12.45
CA ILE A 24 12.74 -2.62 11.54
C ILE A 24 13.45 -3.74 10.77
N TYR A 25 13.84 -4.85 11.42
CA TYR A 25 14.56 -5.97 10.81
C TYR A 25 13.90 -7.34 11.02
N GLY A 26 12.90 -7.45 11.90
CA GLY A 26 12.28 -8.72 12.25
C GLY A 26 11.59 -9.40 11.06
N LEU A 27 11.10 -8.62 10.08
CA LEU A 27 10.49 -9.16 8.86
C LEU A 27 11.49 -9.47 7.75
N LEU A 28 12.73 -8.99 7.83
CA LEU A 28 13.71 -9.18 6.77
C LEU A 28 13.90 -10.67 6.39
N PRO A 29 14.10 -11.61 7.34
CA PRO A 29 14.33 -13.01 6.98
C PRO A 29 13.16 -13.63 6.21
N ILE A 30 11.92 -13.34 6.62
CA ILE A 30 10.73 -13.90 5.97
C ILE A 30 10.47 -13.25 4.62
N ILE A 31 10.55 -11.92 4.53
CA ILE A 31 10.39 -11.17 3.28
C ILE A 31 11.45 -11.63 2.27
N ARG A 32 12.72 -11.65 2.65
CA ARG A 32 13.82 -12.13 1.79
C ARG A 32 13.56 -13.53 1.26
N THR A 33 13.15 -14.44 2.13
CA THR A 33 12.88 -15.85 1.76
C THR A 33 11.76 -15.94 0.74
N ILE A 34 10.65 -15.23 0.96
CA ILE A 34 9.51 -15.23 0.04
C ILE A 34 9.90 -14.63 -1.30
N LEU A 35 10.54 -13.44 -1.32
CA LEU A 35 10.89 -12.76 -2.56
C LEU A 35 11.83 -13.59 -3.44
N ILE A 36 12.85 -14.22 -2.85
CA ILE A 36 13.80 -15.06 -3.59
C ILE A 36 13.14 -16.36 -4.08
N ARG A 37 12.44 -17.08 -3.18
CA ARG A 37 11.85 -18.38 -3.49
C ARG A 37 10.78 -18.27 -4.59
N GLU A 38 9.95 -17.24 -4.51
CA GLU A 38 8.86 -17.01 -5.45
C GLU A 38 9.32 -16.26 -6.71
N ARG A 39 10.61 -15.90 -6.82
CA ARG A 39 11.20 -15.17 -7.95
C ARG A 39 10.44 -13.87 -8.25
N ILE A 40 10.08 -13.15 -7.20
CA ILE A 40 9.36 -11.87 -7.31
C ILE A 40 10.24 -10.86 -8.05
N THR A 41 9.65 -10.02 -8.90
CA THR A 41 10.37 -8.96 -9.63
C THR A 41 9.91 -7.56 -9.24
N VAL A 42 8.69 -7.45 -8.70
CA VAL A 42 8.07 -6.21 -8.22
C VAL A 42 7.39 -6.49 -6.90
N VAL A 43 7.59 -5.60 -5.93
CA VAL A 43 6.85 -5.60 -4.66
C VAL A 43 5.87 -4.45 -4.67
N HIS A 44 4.60 -4.77 -4.44
CA HIS A 44 3.53 -3.78 -4.42
C HIS A 44 2.92 -3.70 -3.03
N GLY A 45 3.16 -2.59 -2.34
CA GLY A 45 2.63 -2.31 -1.02
C GLY A 45 1.27 -1.61 -1.06
N HIS A 46 0.40 -2.01 -0.14
CA HIS A 46 -0.88 -1.36 0.14
C HIS A 46 -0.96 -1.02 1.63
N GLN A 47 -1.93 -0.16 1.99
CA GLN A 47 -2.23 0.24 3.36
C GLN A 47 -1.15 1.14 3.99
N ALA A 48 -1.40 2.45 4.00
CA ALA A 48 -0.46 3.48 4.42
C ALA A 48 0.01 3.45 5.90
N PHE A 49 -0.59 2.59 6.73
CA PHE A 49 -0.22 2.42 8.16
C PHE A 49 0.19 1.00 8.52
N SER A 50 0.34 0.11 7.54
CA SER A 50 0.81 -1.24 7.83
C SER A 50 2.32 -1.20 8.09
N THR A 51 2.74 -1.54 9.32
CA THR A 51 4.17 -1.65 9.66
C THR A 51 4.84 -2.73 8.81
N PHE A 52 4.11 -3.81 8.54
CA PHE A 52 4.50 -4.84 7.59
C PHE A 52 4.75 -4.29 6.19
N CYS A 53 3.85 -3.45 5.67
CA CYS A 53 4.02 -2.82 4.36
C CYS A 53 5.30 -1.98 4.36
N HIS A 54 5.46 -1.08 5.34
CA HIS A 54 6.62 -0.20 5.40
C HIS A 54 7.95 -0.97 5.44
N GLU A 55 8.07 -1.99 6.30
CA GLU A 55 9.26 -2.84 6.40
C GLU A 55 9.48 -3.67 5.13
N ALA A 56 8.41 -4.25 4.55
CA ALA A 56 8.51 -5.03 3.32
C ALA A 56 9.00 -4.19 2.14
N LEU A 57 8.48 -2.96 1.98
CA LEU A 57 8.91 -2.05 0.92
C LEU A 57 10.36 -1.60 1.13
N MET A 58 10.72 -1.24 2.36
CA MET A 58 12.09 -0.86 2.72
C MET A 58 13.07 -1.98 2.40
N HIS A 59 12.83 -3.20 2.89
CA HIS A 59 13.70 -4.34 2.66
C HIS A 59 13.75 -4.75 1.19
N ALA A 60 12.62 -4.75 0.48
CA ALA A 60 12.59 -5.03 -0.94
C ALA A 60 13.45 -4.03 -1.73
N ARG A 61 13.41 -2.73 -1.39
CA ARG A 61 14.28 -1.72 -1.99
C ARG A 61 15.75 -1.95 -1.67
N THR A 62 16.10 -2.27 -0.43
CA THR A 62 17.49 -2.60 -0.04
C THR A 62 18.02 -3.80 -0.81
N MET A 63 17.15 -4.76 -1.16
CA MET A 63 17.49 -5.93 -1.97
C MET A 63 17.51 -5.67 -3.48
N GLY A 64 17.23 -4.44 -3.93
CA GLY A 64 17.28 -4.06 -5.35
C GLY A 64 15.99 -4.29 -6.14
N TYR A 65 14.88 -4.67 -5.50
CA TYR A 65 13.60 -4.85 -6.20
C TYR A 65 12.97 -3.51 -6.59
N LYS A 66 12.17 -3.53 -7.66
CA LYS A 66 11.26 -2.42 -7.99
C LYS A 66 10.10 -2.45 -6.99
N VAL A 67 9.77 -1.29 -6.44
CA VAL A 67 8.72 -1.21 -5.41
C VAL A 67 7.70 -0.14 -5.78
N VAL A 68 6.43 -0.51 -5.69
CA VAL A 68 5.29 0.36 -5.94
C VAL A 68 4.45 0.43 -4.67
N PHE A 69 3.91 1.59 -4.36
CA PHE A 69 2.94 1.75 -3.27
C PHE A 69 1.64 2.32 -3.80
N THR A 70 0.51 1.72 -3.43
CA THR A 70 -0.80 2.34 -3.67
C THR A 70 -1.33 3.02 -2.42
N ASP A 71 -1.54 4.33 -2.52
CA ASP A 71 -2.24 5.10 -1.50
C ASP A 71 -3.75 5.09 -1.78
N HIS A 72 -4.50 4.66 -0.77
CA HIS A 72 -5.98 4.68 -0.76
C HIS A 72 -6.51 5.79 0.16
N SER A 73 -5.61 6.54 0.81
CA SER A 73 -5.99 7.40 1.92
C SER A 73 -6.14 8.85 1.52
N LEU A 74 -7.07 9.54 2.15
CA LEU A 74 -7.10 10.99 2.23
C LEU A 74 -6.79 11.40 3.66
N TYR A 75 -5.67 12.09 3.87
CA TYR A 75 -5.26 12.53 5.21
C TYR A 75 -5.27 14.03 5.35
N GLY A 76 -5.68 14.46 6.54
CA GLY A 76 -5.55 15.82 7.00
C GLY A 76 -4.09 16.20 7.29
N PHE A 77 -3.90 17.47 7.66
CA PHE A 77 -2.58 18.05 7.93
C PHE A 77 -2.44 18.61 9.35
N SER A 78 -3.54 18.69 10.11
CA SER A 78 -3.62 19.56 11.30
C SER A 78 -3.54 18.85 12.64
N ASP A 79 -3.99 17.59 12.76
CA ASP A 79 -3.92 16.87 14.03
C ASP A 79 -2.59 16.13 14.21
N VAL A 80 -2.20 15.91 15.46
CA VAL A 80 -0.91 15.27 15.83
C VAL A 80 -0.77 13.88 15.21
N GLY A 81 -1.87 13.12 15.14
CA GLY A 81 -1.89 11.81 14.51
C GLY A 81 -1.56 11.91 13.02
N SER A 82 -2.27 12.78 12.29
CA SER A 82 -2.01 13.04 10.88
C SER A 82 -0.59 13.55 10.62
N ILE A 83 -0.05 14.45 11.45
CA ILE A 83 1.33 14.94 11.31
C ILE A 83 2.34 13.79 11.46
N HIS A 84 2.20 12.98 12.50
CA HIS A 84 3.08 11.83 12.74
C HIS A 84 3.00 10.83 11.58
N MET A 85 1.78 10.51 11.16
CA MET A 85 1.52 9.55 10.10
C MET A 85 2.00 10.02 8.72
N ASN A 86 1.91 11.31 8.43
CA ASN A 86 2.48 11.88 7.21
C ASN A 86 4.00 11.72 7.16
N LYS A 87 4.70 11.83 8.30
CA LYS A 87 6.16 11.58 8.36
C LYS A 87 6.50 10.11 8.11
N VAL A 88 5.74 9.18 8.69
CA VAL A 88 5.93 7.74 8.44
C VAL A 88 5.68 7.41 6.96
N LEU A 89 4.66 8.02 6.36
CA LEU A 89 4.38 7.87 4.94
C LEU A 89 5.50 8.44 4.08
N GLN A 90 6.02 9.64 4.39
CA GLN A 90 7.18 10.22 3.71
C GLN A 90 8.38 9.27 3.74
N PHE A 91 8.69 8.70 4.90
CA PHE A 91 9.79 7.73 5.04
C PHE A 91 9.60 6.53 4.11
N THR A 92 8.38 6.01 4.04
CA THR A 92 8.05 4.86 3.19
C THR A 92 8.17 5.20 1.70
N LEU A 93 7.60 6.34 1.33
CA LEU A 93 7.54 6.80 -0.05
C LEU A 93 8.88 7.33 -0.57
N ALA A 94 9.79 7.74 0.31
CA ALA A 94 11.13 8.20 -0.08
C ALA A 94 11.88 7.16 -0.94
N TYR A 95 11.58 5.87 -0.76
CA TYR A 95 12.29 4.79 -1.45
C TYR A 95 11.45 4.08 -2.52
N VAL A 96 10.18 4.42 -2.73
CA VAL A 96 9.37 3.76 -3.76
C VAL A 96 9.83 4.16 -5.17
N SER A 97 9.74 3.22 -6.11
CA SER A 97 10.03 3.48 -7.52
C SER A 97 8.94 4.34 -8.15
N GLN A 98 7.67 4.01 -7.86
CA GLN A 98 6.48 4.73 -8.29
C GLN A 98 5.39 4.61 -7.22
N ALA A 99 4.42 5.52 -7.24
CA ALA A 99 3.23 5.45 -6.42
C ALA A 99 1.96 5.46 -7.28
N ILE A 100 0.92 4.81 -6.79
CA ILE A 100 -0.41 4.78 -7.40
C ILE A 100 -1.39 5.40 -6.40
N CYS A 101 -2.32 6.20 -6.90
CA CYS A 101 -3.48 6.68 -6.16
C CYS A 101 -4.76 6.25 -6.89
N VAL A 102 -5.83 6.02 -6.15
CA VAL A 102 -7.11 5.55 -6.74
C VAL A 102 -7.97 6.68 -7.32
N PHE A 103 -7.58 7.94 -7.08
CA PHE A 103 -8.30 9.12 -7.55
C PHE A 103 -7.35 10.32 -7.69
N HIS A 104 -7.72 11.32 -8.50
CA HIS A 104 -6.91 12.52 -8.73
C HIS A 104 -6.72 13.35 -7.45
N THR A 105 -7.77 13.56 -6.65
CA THR A 105 -7.65 14.25 -5.35
C THR A 105 -6.73 13.50 -4.39
N THR A 106 -6.75 12.17 -4.41
CA THR A 106 -5.81 11.37 -3.63
C THR A 106 -4.38 11.58 -4.13
N LYS A 107 -4.14 11.62 -5.45
CA LYS A 107 -2.83 11.94 -6.02
C LYS A 107 -2.30 13.30 -5.54
N GLU A 108 -3.12 14.34 -5.59
CA GLU A 108 -2.75 15.68 -5.12
C GLU A 108 -2.39 15.66 -3.63
N ASN A 109 -3.23 15.03 -2.80
CA ASN A 109 -2.98 14.89 -1.37
C ASN A 109 -1.69 14.10 -1.08
N THR A 110 -1.47 12.97 -1.75
CA THR A 110 -0.27 12.13 -1.57
C THR A 110 0.98 12.86 -2.01
N VAL A 111 0.98 13.58 -3.13
CA VAL A 111 2.13 14.40 -3.57
C VAL A 111 2.48 15.43 -2.50
N LEU A 112 1.50 16.18 -1.98
CA LEU A 112 1.71 17.18 -0.95
C LEU A 112 2.25 16.58 0.36
N ARG A 113 1.72 15.43 0.78
CA ARG A 113 2.13 14.77 2.04
C ARG A 113 3.48 14.10 1.93
N SER A 114 3.83 13.53 0.77
CA SER A 114 5.00 12.68 0.60
C SER A 114 6.24 13.41 0.09
N GLY A 115 6.06 14.54 -0.60
CA GLY A 115 7.14 15.19 -1.34
C GLY A 115 7.59 14.42 -2.58
N LEU A 116 6.88 13.35 -2.98
CA LEU A 116 7.16 12.65 -4.22
C LEU A 116 6.91 13.57 -5.43
N PRO A 117 7.77 13.53 -6.45
CA PRO A 117 7.54 14.30 -7.66
C PRO A 117 6.26 13.79 -8.37
N PRO A 118 5.37 14.69 -8.84
CA PRO A 118 4.07 14.32 -9.42
C PRO A 118 4.14 13.33 -10.58
N GLU A 119 5.23 13.31 -11.33
CA GLU A 119 5.49 12.39 -12.45
C GLU A 119 5.75 10.95 -12.02
N LYS A 120 6.06 10.71 -10.73
CA LYS A 120 6.19 9.37 -10.15
C LYS A 120 4.88 8.84 -9.56
N VAL A 121 3.81 9.65 -9.56
CA VAL A 121 2.52 9.30 -8.95
C VAL A 121 1.46 9.15 -10.05
N PHE A 122 0.89 7.96 -10.17
CA PHE A 122 -0.11 7.62 -11.20
C PHE A 122 -1.49 7.48 -10.59
N VAL A 123 -2.54 7.71 -11.39
CA VAL A 123 -3.92 7.45 -10.97
C VAL A 123 -4.43 6.20 -11.68
N VAL A 124 -4.85 5.21 -10.89
CA VAL A 124 -5.51 4.00 -11.40
C VAL A 124 -6.82 3.83 -10.63
N PRO A 125 -7.97 4.17 -11.24
CA PRO A 125 -9.25 4.11 -10.54
C PRO A 125 -9.69 2.66 -10.27
N ASN A 126 -10.46 2.49 -9.21
CA ASN A 126 -11.11 1.21 -8.92
C ASN A 126 -12.14 0.89 -10.01
N ALA A 127 -12.34 -0.40 -10.26
CA ALA A 127 -13.31 -0.90 -11.23
C ALA A 127 -14.40 -1.72 -10.54
N VAL A 128 -15.54 -1.86 -11.21
CA VAL A 128 -16.65 -2.74 -10.83
C VAL A 128 -16.77 -3.87 -11.84
N ASP A 129 -17.16 -5.06 -11.38
CA ASP A 129 -17.44 -6.19 -12.25
C ASP A 129 -18.81 -6.03 -12.90
N THR A 130 -18.84 -5.74 -14.19
CA THR A 130 -20.08 -5.50 -14.96
C THR A 130 -20.88 -6.79 -15.24
N ALA A 131 -20.30 -7.97 -15.01
CA ALA A 131 -21.03 -9.23 -15.08
C ALA A 131 -21.92 -9.42 -13.84
N ILE A 132 -21.48 -8.90 -12.68
CA ILE A 132 -22.19 -8.97 -11.40
C ILE A 132 -23.08 -7.74 -11.19
N PHE A 133 -22.53 -6.54 -11.41
CA PHE A 133 -23.23 -5.27 -11.24
C PHE A 133 -23.85 -4.83 -12.56
N LYS A 134 -25.12 -5.20 -12.74
CA LYS A 134 -25.95 -4.78 -13.88
C LYS A 134 -27.05 -3.85 -13.39
N PRO A 135 -27.49 -2.88 -14.22
CA PRO A 135 -28.68 -2.11 -13.93
C PRO A 135 -29.86 -3.04 -13.65
N ALA A 136 -30.71 -2.68 -12.70
CA ALA A 136 -31.99 -3.38 -12.54
C ALA A 136 -32.79 -3.23 -13.83
N VAL A 137 -33.39 -4.34 -14.31
CA VAL A 137 -34.23 -4.33 -15.51
C VAL A 137 -35.45 -3.44 -15.30
N ASP A 138 -36.04 -3.55 -14.11
CA ASP A 138 -37.14 -2.71 -13.66
C ASP A 138 -36.67 -1.73 -12.59
N ARG A 139 -37.27 -0.53 -12.58
CA ARG A 139 -36.98 0.49 -11.58
C ARG A 139 -37.43 -0.02 -10.20
N PRO A 140 -36.56 -0.08 -9.18
CA PRO A 140 -36.97 -0.49 -7.84
C PRO A 140 -38.09 0.42 -7.34
N SER A 141 -39.16 -0.17 -6.79
CA SER A 141 -40.21 0.60 -6.12
C SER A 141 -39.60 1.39 -4.97
N ARG A 142 -39.99 2.66 -4.88
CA ARG A 142 -39.43 3.64 -3.95
C ARG A 142 -39.81 3.35 -2.50
#